data_AF-A0AA97FP34-F1
#
_entry.id   AF-A0AA97FP34-F1
#
_cell.length_a   1.000
_cell.length_b   1.000
_cell.length_c   1.000
_cell.angle_alpha   90.00
_cell.angle_beta   90.00
_cell.angle_gamma   90.00
#
_symmetry.space_group_name_H-M   'P 1'
#
loop_
_entity.id
_entity.type
_entity.pdbx_description
1 polymer ?
#
loop_
_entity_poly.entity_id
_entity_poly.type
_entity_poly.pdbx_seq_one_letter_code
_entity_poly.pdbx_strand_id
1 'polypeptide(L)' 'MDPLLEKITKTIFDHFSGRFEVTPDTYWQDILEDSLDTLELCLELNIATDLEVDDEDIENATTVHDLFLTLKEKVPA' A
#
# COMPACT_ATOMS: atom_id res chain seq x y z
N MET A 1 2.57 12.79 10.92
CA MET A 1 2.50 11.64 10.00
C MET A 1 2.72 12.17 8.60
N ASP A 2 3.48 11.47 7.76
CA ASP A 2 3.65 11.85 6.36
C ASP A 2 2.30 11.71 5.63
N PRO A 3 1.86 12.70 4.83
CA PRO A 3 0.59 12.66 4.13
C PRO A 3 0.46 11.44 3.20
N LEU A 4 1.57 10.99 2.63
CA LEU A 4 1.63 9.82 1.76
C LEU A 4 1.36 8.53 2.55
N LEU A 5 1.92 8.38 3.76
CA LEU A 5 1.68 7.21 4.62
C LEU A 5 0.21 7.13 5.05
N GLU A 6 -0.39 8.27 5.42
CA GLU A 6 -1.82 8.37 5.73
C GLU A 6 -2.69 7.96 4.54
N LYS A 7 -2.30 8.36 3.32
CA LYS A 7 -3.03 8.03 2.11
C LYS A 7 -2.95 6.54 1.81
N ILE A 8 -1.75 5.95 1.89
CA ILE A 8 -1.52 4.51 1.67
C ILE A 8 -2.32 3.68 2.68
N THR A 9 -2.16 3.95 3.98
CA THR A 9 -2.90 3.24 5.03
C THR A 9 -4.41 3.39 4.87
N LYS A 10 -4.90 4.58 4.51
CA LYS A 10 -6.32 4.81 4.24
C LYS A 10 -6.82 4.03 3.02
N THR A 11 -6.08 4.03 1.92
CA THR A 11 -6.45 3.29 0.70
C THR A 11 -6.53 1.79 0.99
N ILE A 12 -5.52 1.22 1.66
CA ILE A 12 -5.52 -0.20 2.06
C ILE A 12 -6.73 -0.49 2.97
N PHE A 13 -6.99 0.37 3.96
CA PHE A 13 -8.12 0.21 4.87
C PHE A 13 -9.47 0.25 4.13
N ASP A 14 -9.64 1.19 3.19
CA ASP A 14 -10.85 1.36 2.41
C ASP A 14 -11.03 0.16 1.42
N HIS A 15 -9.95 -0.33 0.79
CA HIS A 15 -9.95 -1.51 -0.09
C HIS A 15 -10.47 -2.75 0.64
N PHE A 16 -9.94 -3.04 1.84
CA PHE A 16 -10.42 -4.15 2.67
C PHE A 16 -11.72 -3.86 3.43
N SER A 17 -12.40 -2.75 3.11
CA SER A 17 -13.66 -2.33 3.74
C SER A 17 -13.59 -2.25 5.27
N GLY A 18 -12.42 -1.92 5.81
CA GLY A 18 -12.18 -1.80 7.26
C GLY A 18 -12.29 -3.11 8.04
N ARG A 19 -12.17 -4.27 7.37
CA ARG A 19 -12.15 -5.58 8.05
C ARG A 19 -10.96 -5.77 9.00
N PHE A 20 -9.88 -5.04 8.74
CA PHE A 20 -8.63 -5.12 9.49
C PHE A 20 -8.15 -3.72 9.88
N GLU A 21 -7.48 -3.62 11.02
CA GLU A 21 -6.76 -2.41 11.40
C GLU A 21 -5.43 -2.38 10.62
N VAL A 22 -5.30 -1.40 9.73
CA VAL A 22 -4.09 -1.21 8.93
C VAL A 22 -3.17 -0.27 9.70
N THR A 23 -2.03 -0.80 10.11
CA THR A 23 -0.96 -0.06 10.79
C THR A 23 0.30 -0.07 9.92
N PRO A 24 1.26 0.83 10.14
CA PRO A 24 2.55 0.79 9.43
C PRO A 24 3.28 -0.55 9.62
N ASP A 25 3.07 -1.23 10.75
CA ASP A 25 3.68 -2.51 11.11
C ASP A 25 2.87 -3.72 10.56
N THR A 26 1.76 -3.49 9.87
CA THR A 26 0.95 -4.56 9.27
C THR A 26 1.72 -5.21 8.12
N TYR A 27 1.77 -6.54 8.12
CA TYR A 27 2.41 -7.32 7.07
C TYR A 27 1.46 -7.55 5.89
N TRP A 28 2.00 -7.50 4.68
CA TRP A 28 1.24 -7.75 3.44
C TRP A 28 0.66 -9.16 3.37
N GLN A 29 1.41 -10.15 3.85
CA GLN A 29 0.99 -11.55 3.91
C GLN A 29 -0.24 -11.81 4.81
N ASP A 30 -0.55 -10.88 5.73
CA ASP A 30 -1.69 -11.02 6.65
C ASP A 30 -2.98 -10.43 6.07
N ILE A 31 -2.88 -9.61 5.01
CA ILE A 31 -4.00 -8.89 4.40
C ILE A 31 -4.26 -9.27 2.94
N LEU A 32 -3.22 -9.65 2.19
CA LEU A 32 -3.35 -10.11 0.82
C LEU A 32 -3.78 -11.58 0.80
N GLU A 33 -5.05 -11.83 0.46
CA GLU A 33 -5.59 -13.19 0.39
C GLU A 33 -5.36 -13.83 -1.00
N ASP A 34 -5.39 -13.03 -2.07
CA ASP A 34 -5.11 -13.48 -3.44
C ASP A 34 -4.32 -12.44 -4.28
N SER A 35 -3.75 -12.92 -5.38
CA SER A 35 -3.11 -12.15 -6.45
C SER A 35 -4.02 -11.09 -7.09
N LEU A 36 -5.34 -11.30 -7.07
CA LEU A 36 -6.31 -10.30 -7.55
C LEU A 36 -6.36 -9.08 -6.62
N ASP A 37 -6.35 -9.29 -5.30
CA ASP A 37 -6.36 -8.20 -4.31
C ASP A 37 -5.11 -7.33 -4.47
N THR A 38 -3.97 -7.96 -4.76
CA THR A 38 -2.71 -7.27 -5.02
C THR A 38 -2.83 -6.35 -6.25
N LEU A 39 -3.37 -6.86 -7.36
CA LEU A 39 -3.54 -6.08 -8.59
C LEU A 39 -4.51 -4.89 -8.41
N GLU A 40 -5.64 -5.12 -7.74
CA GLU A 40 -6.63 -4.07 -7.47
C GLU A 40 -6.05 -3.00 -6.54
N LEU A 41 -5.35 -3.41 -5.49
CA LEU A 41 -4.70 -2.50 -4.56
C LEU A 41 -3.60 -1.67 -5.23
N CYS A 42 -2.77 -2.26 -6.10
CA CYS A 42 -1.78 -1.51 -6.87
C CYS A 42 -2.46 -0.39 -7.68
N LEU A 43 -3.57 -0.71 -8.35
CA LEU A 43 -4.31 0.26 -9.15
C LEU A 43 -4.90 1.39 -8.28
N GLU A 44 -5.47 1.05 -7.12
CA GLU A 44 -5.99 2.04 -6.17
C GLU A 44 -4.89 2.92 -5.58
N LEU A 45 -3.75 2.33 -5.20
CA LEU A 45 -2.59 3.05 -4.69
C LEU A 45 -2.01 3.97 -5.76
N ASN A 46 -1.97 3.55 -7.02
CA ASN A 46 -1.53 4.40 -8.14
C ASN A 46 -2.41 5.63 -8.27
N ILE A 47 -3.74 5.44 -8.31
CA ILE A 47 -4.70 6.54 -8.43
C ILE A 47 -4.66 7.43 -7.18
N ALA A 48 -4.53 6.84 -5.99
CA ALA A 48 -4.50 7.56 -4.75
C ALA A 48 -3.22 8.37 -4.61
N THR A 49 -2.05 7.80 -4.86
CA THR A 49 -0.76 8.44 -4.59
C THR A 49 -0.19 9.22 -5.77
N ASP A 50 -0.73 9.02 -6.98
CA ASP A 50 -0.18 9.53 -8.25
C ASP A 50 1.25 9.03 -8.50
N LEU A 51 1.54 7.80 -8.03
CA LEU A 51 2.83 7.11 -8.19
C LEU A 51 2.63 5.83 -9.01
N GLU A 52 3.73 5.31 -9.57
CA GLU A 52 3.77 3.96 -10.13
C GLU A 52 4.12 2.95 -9.03
N VAL A 53 3.09 2.21 -8.62
CA VAL A 53 3.07 1.05 -7.74
C VAL A 53 2.69 -0.17 -8.58
N ASP A 54 3.55 -1.18 -8.57
CA ASP A 54 3.33 -2.47 -9.19
C ASP A 54 3.30 -3.59 -8.16
N ASP A 55 2.96 -4.80 -8.62
CA ASP A 55 2.99 -6.01 -7.81
C ASP A 55 4.38 -6.28 -7.23
N GLU A 56 5.45 -6.00 -7.98
CA GLU A 56 6.82 -6.12 -7.48
C GLU A 56 7.09 -5.20 -6.27
N ASP A 57 6.59 -3.96 -6.26
CA ASP A 57 6.74 -3.05 -5.11
C ASP A 57 6.08 -3.61 -3.85
N ILE A 58 4.90 -4.23 -3.98
CA ILE A 58 4.17 -4.85 -2.87
C ILE A 58 4.84 -6.15 -2.43
N GLU A 59 5.25 -7.01 -3.37
CA GLU A 59 5.93 -8.27 -3.06
C GLU A 59 7.32 -8.06 -2.44
N ASN A 60 8.02 -6.99 -2.81
CA ASN A 60 9.30 -6.63 -2.21
C ASN A 60 9.16 -5.95 -0.84
N ALA A 61 7.97 -5.41 -0.53
CA ALA A 61 7.68 -4.82 0.77
C ALA A 61 7.28 -5.91 1.78
N THR A 62 7.83 -5.87 2.98
CA THR A 62 7.40 -6.79 4.05
C THR A 62 6.21 -6.21 4.82
N THR A 63 6.25 -4.90 5.07
CA THR A 63 5.22 -4.17 5.81
C THR A 63 4.67 -2.99 5.00
N VAL A 64 3.53 -2.45 5.45
CA VAL A 64 2.95 -1.22 4.86
C VAL A 64 3.94 -0.04 4.96
N HIS A 65 4.72 0.03 6.04
CA HIS A 65 5.76 1.04 6.19
C HIS A 65 6.88 0.88 5.16
N ASP A 66 7.30 -0.34 4.85
CA ASP A 66 8.33 -0.57 3.82
C ASP A 66 7.85 -0.11 2.45
N LEU A 67 6.60 -0.41 2.09
CA LEU A 67 6.02 0.10 0.85
C LEU A 67 6.03 1.63 0.82
N PHE A 68 5.64 2.28 1.92
CA PHE A 68 5.70 3.73 2.03
C PHE A 68 7.11 4.28 1.80
N LEU A 69 8.15 3.64 2.34
CA LEU A 69 9.53 4.06 2.12
C LEU A 69 9.91 3.94 0.63
N THR A 70 9.59 2.82 -0.01
CA THR A 70 9.82 2.60 -1.44
C THR A 70 9.11 3.68 -2.28
N LEU A 71 7.84 3.94 -2.00
CA LEU A 71 7.05 4.94 -2.72
C LEU A 71 7.55 6.36 -2.47
N LYS A 72 8.00 6.66 -1.26
CA LYS A 72 8.56 7.97 -0.92
C LYS A 72 9.85 8.28 -1.70
N GLU A 73 10.63 7.27 -2.06
CA GLU A 73 11.79 7.44 -2.95
C GLU A 73 11.38 7.71 -4.40
N LYS A 74 10.21 7.22 -4.82
CA LYS A 74 9.65 7.46 -6.16
C LYS A 74 8.98 8.83 -6.31
N VAL A 75 8.64 9.52 -5.21
CA VAL A 75 8.02 10.86 -5.27
C VAL A 75 9.01 11.85 -5.90
N PRO A 76 8.69 12.44 -7.07
CA PRO A 76 9.52 13.49 -7.65
C PRO A 76 9.52 14.72 -6.74
N ALA A 77 10.72 15.26 -6.46
CA ALA A 77 10.95 16.41 -5.58
C ALA A 77 10.34 17.73 -6.10
#